data_AF-A0A1E3GXB6-F1
#
_entry.id   AF-A0A1E3GXB6-F1
#
_cell.length_a   1.000
_cell.length_b   1.000
_cell.length_c   1.000
_cell.angle_alpha   90.00
_cell.angle_beta   90.00
_cell.angle_gamma   90.00
#
_symmetry.space_group_name_H-M   'P 1'
#
loop_
_entity.id
_entity.type
_entity.pdbx_description
1 polymer ?
#
loop_
_entity_poly.entity_id
_entity_poly.type
_entity_poly.pdbx_seq_one_letter_code
_entity_poly.pdbx_strand_id
1 'polypeptide(L)'
;MKLDKIEAAVAAIARGELVVVVDDTDRENEGDLIMAASRATAETMAFMVRHTSGIICVPMTGERADRLNLPPMVANNLDPMRTAFTVSVDYKVGMTTGISADERTNTVRALANDNAQASDFLRPGHIFPLIGRAGGVLTRSGHTEAGVDLARLAGLEPVGVLARWSTTTARSSACRSSSPLPRNTA
;
A
#
# COMPACT_ATOMS: atom_id res chain seq x y z
N MET A 1 6.91 12.46 -20.39
CA MET A 1 7.18 12.45 -18.94
C MET A 1 8.63 12.05 -18.75
N LYS A 2 9.42 12.76 -17.94
CA LYS A 2 10.79 12.35 -17.61
C LYS A 2 10.72 11.57 -16.30
N LEU A 3 11.16 10.31 -16.32
CA LEU A 3 11.24 9.46 -15.14
C LEU A 3 12.58 9.66 -14.43
N ASP A 4 12.56 9.56 -13.10
CA ASP A 4 13.77 9.53 -12.29
C ASP A 4 14.51 8.20 -12.45
N LYS A 5 15.78 8.19 -12.04
CA LYS A 5 16.58 6.97 -12.00
C LYS A 5 16.09 6.03 -10.88
N ILE A 6 16.20 4.72 -11.11
CA ILE A 6 15.79 3.70 -10.13
C ILE A 6 16.57 3.86 -8.81
N GLU A 7 17.85 4.21 -8.86
CA GLU A 7 18.67 4.42 -7.68
C GLU A 7 18.14 5.54 -6.77
N ALA A 8 17.53 6.57 -7.36
CA ALA A 8 16.90 7.66 -6.60
C ALA A 8 15.64 7.17 -5.88
N ALA A 9 14.81 6.36 -6.55
CA ALA A 9 13.63 5.75 -5.95
C ALA A 9 14.01 4.79 -4.82
N VAL A 10 15.02 3.94 -5.02
CA VAL A 10 15.53 3.02 -3.99
C VAL A 10 16.04 3.80 -2.76
N ALA A 11 16.80 4.88 -2.97
CA ALA A 11 17.27 5.71 -1.88
C ALA A 11 16.13 6.42 -1.12
N ALA A 12 15.08 6.85 -1.83
CA ALA A 12 13.88 7.44 -1.22
C ALA A 12 13.13 6.43 -0.34
N ILE A 13 12.90 5.22 -0.85
CA ILE A 13 12.30 4.10 -0.11
C ILE A 13 13.11 3.77 1.15
N ALA A 14 14.44 3.74 1.06
CA ALA A 14 15.32 3.49 2.20
C ALA A 14 15.15 4.53 3.32
N ARG A 15 14.86 5.79 2.96
CA ARG A 15 14.56 6.89 3.89
C ARG A 15 13.12 6.88 4.40
N GLY A 16 12.26 6.00 3.90
CA GLY A 16 10.84 5.93 4.26
C GLY A 16 9.94 6.90 3.50
N GLU A 17 10.41 7.40 2.34
CA GLU A 17 9.63 8.29 1.49
C GLU A 17 8.70 7.48 0.57
N LEU A 18 7.60 8.13 0.15
CA LEU A 18 6.71 7.61 -0.88
C LEU A 18 7.30 7.87 -2.27
N VAL A 19 7.21 6.90 -3.16
CA VAL A 19 7.54 7.05 -4.58
C VAL A 19 6.30 6.76 -5.42
N VAL A 20 6.19 7.40 -6.59
CA VAL A 20 5.17 7.07 -7.58
C VAL A 20 5.79 6.08 -8.56
N VAL A 21 5.19 4.90 -8.68
CA VAL A 21 5.53 3.93 -9.72
C VAL A 21 4.41 3.93 -10.75
N VAL A 22 4.78 4.00 -12.02
CA VAL A 22 3.83 3.91 -13.14
C VAL A 22 4.12 2.63 -13.91
N ASP A 23 3.08 1.96 -14.39
CA ASP A 23 3.21 0.80 -15.26
C ASP A 23 3.08 1.16 -16.74
N ASP A 24 3.25 0.14 -17.60
CA ASP A 24 3.20 0.33 -19.05
C ASP A 24 1.81 0.75 -19.53
N THR A 25 1.77 1.55 -20.60
CA THR A 25 0.53 2.14 -21.13
C THR A 25 -0.47 1.11 -21.67
N ASP A 26 -0.02 -0.10 -21.96
CA ASP A 26 -0.83 -1.22 -22.45
C ASP A 26 -1.23 -2.22 -21.34
N ARG A 27 -0.85 -1.94 -20.08
CA ARG A 27 -1.24 -2.73 -18.91
C ARG A 27 -2.36 -2.03 -18.13
N GLU A 28 -2.08 -1.38 -17.00
CA GLU A 28 -3.08 -0.61 -16.26
C GLU A 28 -3.06 0.88 -16.68
N ASN A 29 -1.91 1.39 -17.16
CA ASN A 29 -1.69 2.80 -17.43
C ASN A 29 -2.01 3.67 -16.20
N GLU A 30 -1.59 3.19 -15.03
CA GLU A 30 -1.89 3.75 -13.72
C GLU A 30 -0.60 4.07 -12.95
N GLY A 31 -0.74 4.91 -11.93
CA GLY A 31 0.34 5.18 -10.98
C GLY A 31 -0.05 4.73 -9.58
N ASP A 32 0.87 4.11 -8.87
CA ASP A 32 0.69 3.72 -7.47
C ASP A 32 1.66 4.50 -6.58
N LEU A 33 1.18 4.94 -5.42
CA LEU A 33 2.05 5.35 -4.34
C LEU A 33 2.63 4.11 -3.68
N ILE A 34 3.96 4.03 -3.59
CA ILE A 34 4.68 2.90 -3.00
C ILE A 34 5.64 3.37 -1.92
N MET A 35 5.70 2.65 -0.80
CA MET A 35 6.76 2.77 0.22
C MET A 35 7.12 1.42 0.85
N ALA A 36 8.20 1.34 1.62
CA ALA A 36 8.49 0.18 2.45
C ALA A 36 7.59 0.13 3.70
N ALA A 37 6.97 -1.01 3.98
CA ALA A 37 6.02 -1.16 5.08
C ALA A 37 6.66 -0.97 6.46
N SER A 38 7.92 -1.37 6.63
CA SER A 38 8.70 -1.16 7.85
C SER A 38 8.95 0.32 8.19
N ARG A 39 8.80 1.21 7.20
CA ARG A 39 9.00 2.67 7.33
C ARG A 39 7.69 3.46 7.35
N ALA A 40 6.54 2.79 7.22
CA ALA A 40 5.25 3.47 7.24
C ALA A 40 5.03 4.27 8.54
N THR A 41 4.46 5.45 8.40
CA THR A 41 3.99 6.29 9.51
C THR A 41 2.50 6.59 9.34
N ALA A 42 1.86 7.04 10.41
CA ALA A 42 0.45 7.41 10.38
C ALA A 42 0.20 8.56 9.39
N GLU A 43 1.15 9.50 9.28
CA GLU A 43 1.09 10.61 8.33
C GLU A 43 1.16 10.13 6.88
N THR A 44 2.11 9.23 6.55
CA THR A 44 2.20 8.68 5.19
C THR A 44 0.99 7.83 4.85
N MET A 45 0.47 7.06 5.81
CA MET A 45 -0.75 6.27 5.63
C MET A 45 -1.97 7.18 5.41
N ALA A 46 -2.14 8.22 6.22
CA ALA A 46 -3.22 9.19 6.05
C ALA A 46 -3.13 9.88 4.68
N PHE A 47 -1.92 10.22 4.23
CA PHE A 47 -1.69 10.78 2.90
C PHE A 47 -2.11 9.80 1.80
N MET A 48 -1.67 8.53 1.87
CA MET A 48 -2.09 7.49 0.91
C MET A 48 -3.61 7.39 0.88
N VAL A 49 -4.28 7.27 2.03
CA VAL A 49 -5.74 7.19 2.12
C VAL A 49 -6.42 8.40 1.49
N ARG A 50 -5.89 9.61 1.72
CA ARG A 50 -6.46 10.86 1.23
C ARG A 50 -6.27 11.07 -0.27
N HIS A 51 -5.29 10.44 -0.92
CA HIS A 51 -4.92 10.73 -2.31
C HIS A 51 -4.99 9.53 -3.27
N THR A 52 -5.35 8.36 -2.76
CA THR A 52 -5.46 7.12 -3.54
C THR A 52 -6.92 6.63 -3.55
N SER A 53 -7.14 5.44 -4.11
CA SER A 53 -8.43 4.73 -3.99
C SER A 53 -8.84 4.41 -2.54
N GLY A 54 -7.89 4.46 -1.59
CA GLY A 54 -8.11 4.07 -0.19
C GLY A 54 -7.98 2.57 0.07
N ILE A 55 -7.83 1.75 -0.98
CA ILE A 55 -7.51 0.31 -0.86
C ILE A 55 -6.00 0.18 -0.66
N ILE A 56 -5.61 0.04 0.61
CA ILE A 56 -4.21 -0.09 1.01
C ILE A 56 -3.80 -1.55 0.88
N CYS A 57 -2.91 -1.82 -0.08
CA CYS A 57 -2.38 -3.14 -0.33
C CYS A 57 -0.95 -3.29 0.23
N VAL A 58 -0.58 -4.50 0.63
CA VAL A 58 0.74 -4.79 1.21
C VAL A 58 1.40 -5.92 0.42
N PRO A 59 2.17 -5.60 -0.64
CA PRO A 59 2.95 -6.59 -1.37
C PRO A 59 4.01 -7.24 -0.49
N MET A 60 4.12 -8.56 -0.54
CA MET A 60 5.14 -9.34 0.17
C MET A 60 5.54 -10.60 -0.61
N THR A 61 6.57 -11.30 -0.15
CA THR A 61 6.97 -12.59 -0.71
C THR A 61 5.96 -13.68 -0.35
N GLY A 62 5.91 -14.74 -1.16
CA GLY A 62 5.13 -15.95 -0.84
C GLY A 62 5.53 -16.56 0.51
N GLU A 63 6.84 -16.63 0.79
CA GLU A 63 7.36 -17.13 2.07
C GLU A 63 6.83 -16.34 3.27
N ARG A 64 6.77 -15.00 3.17
CA ARG A 64 6.23 -14.15 4.24
C ARG A 64 4.73 -14.40 4.42
N ALA A 65 3.99 -14.53 3.32
CA ALA A 65 2.55 -14.84 3.36
C ALA A 65 2.29 -16.22 3.98
N ASP A 66 3.07 -17.23 3.62
CA ASP A 66 2.99 -18.59 4.17
C ASP A 66 3.30 -18.60 5.67
N ARG A 67 4.37 -17.91 6.09
CA ARG A 67 4.74 -17.78 7.51
C ARG A 67 3.65 -17.12 8.36
N LEU A 68 2.93 -16.17 7.77
CA LEU A 68 1.81 -15.48 8.40
C LEU A 68 0.46 -16.16 8.17
N ASN A 69 0.42 -17.33 7.52
CA ASN A 69 -0.79 -18.06 7.16
C ASN A 69 -1.84 -17.14 6.48
N LEU A 70 -1.44 -16.54 5.36
CA LEU A 70 -2.24 -15.65 4.53
C LEU A 70 -2.64 -16.36 3.22
N PRO A 71 -3.66 -17.24 3.23
CA PRO A 71 -4.08 -17.94 2.03
C PRO A 71 -4.67 -16.98 0.99
N PRO A 72 -4.67 -17.35 -0.31
CA PRO A 72 -5.35 -16.61 -1.36
C PRO A 72 -6.81 -16.29 -0.99
N MET A 73 -7.27 -15.09 -1.34
CA MET A 73 -8.62 -14.62 -1.02
C MET A 73 -9.72 -15.50 -1.66
N VAL A 74 -9.44 -16.04 -2.86
CA VAL A 74 -10.38 -16.87 -3.62
C VAL A 74 -9.66 -18.06 -4.21
N ALA A 75 -10.36 -19.20 -4.32
CA ALA A 75 -9.79 -20.43 -4.89
C ALA A 75 -9.58 -20.32 -6.42
N ASN A 76 -10.50 -19.67 -7.14
CA ASN A 76 -10.39 -19.44 -8.58
C ASN A 76 -10.34 -17.93 -8.87
N ASN A 77 -9.13 -17.39 -9.02
CA ASN A 77 -8.92 -15.96 -9.23
C ASN A 77 -9.21 -15.56 -10.68
N LEU A 78 -10.38 -14.98 -10.97
CA LEU A 78 -10.77 -14.54 -12.32
C LEU A 78 -10.37 -13.10 -12.65
N ASP A 79 -9.58 -12.43 -11.80
CA ASP A 79 -9.02 -11.10 -12.08
C ASP A 79 -8.23 -11.12 -13.40
N PRO A 80 -8.47 -10.19 -14.34
CA PRO A 80 -7.77 -10.14 -15.63
C PRO A 80 -6.24 -10.04 -15.49
N MET A 81 -5.76 -9.29 -14.50
CA MET A 81 -4.35 -9.11 -14.14
C MET A 81 -3.85 -10.16 -13.14
N ARG A 82 -4.73 -11.06 -12.70
CA ARG A 82 -4.49 -12.14 -11.73
C ARG A 82 -3.83 -11.59 -10.46
N THR A 83 -4.32 -10.46 -9.97
CA THR A 83 -3.84 -9.82 -8.73
C THR A 83 -3.97 -10.78 -7.56
N ALA A 84 -2.85 -11.10 -6.92
CA ALA A 84 -2.75 -12.18 -5.95
C ALA A 84 -3.11 -11.71 -4.53
N PHE A 85 -4.37 -11.33 -4.32
CA PHE A 85 -4.90 -11.00 -3.01
C PHE A 85 -4.91 -12.20 -2.06
N THR A 86 -4.53 -11.97 -0.81
CA THR A 86 -4.79 -12.88 0.30
C THR A 86 -6.05 -12.45 1.04
N VAL A 87 -6.49 -13.24 2.02
CA VAL A 87 -7.43 -12.77 3.05
C VAL A 87 -6.95 -11.44 3.65
N SER A 88 -7.87 -10.50 3.85
CA SER A 88 -7.55 -9.21 4.47
C SER A 88 -7.28 -9.35 5.97
N VAL A 89 -6.51 -8.42 6.53
CA VAL A 89 -6.05 -8.50 7.91
C VAL A 89 -6.05 -7.17 8.63
N ASP A 90 -6.15 -7.25 9.96
CA ASP A 90 -5.81 -6.19 10.91
C ASP A 90 -4.87 -6.75 11.98
N TYR A 91 -3.97 -5.93 12.52
CA TYR A 91 -3.09 -6.33 13.62
C TYR A 91 -3.79 -6.11 14.97
N LYS A 92 -3.78 -7.11 15.84
CA LYS A 92 -4.57 -7.12 17.09
C LYS A 92 -4.15 -6.06 18.10
N VAL A 93 -2.85 -5.76 18.17
CA VAL A 93 -2.31 -4.91 19.23
C VAL A 93 -2.59 -3.44 18.92
N GLY A 94 -3.25 -2.76 19.86
CA GLY A 94 -3.59 -1.35 19.71
C GLY A 94 -4.76 -1.08 18.75
N MET A 95 -5.52 -2.12 18.39
CA MET A 95 -6.67 -2.02 17.50
C MET A 95 -7.97 -1.79 18.28
N THR A 96 -8.84 -0.98 17.68
CA THR A 96 -10.23 -0.74 18.05
C THR A 96 -11.15 -1.18 16.91
N THR A 97 -10.99 -0.58 15.73
CA THR A 97 -11.81 -0.83 14.53
C THR A 97 -10.98 -1.26 13.33
N GLY A 98 -9.67 -0.98 13.34
CA GLY A 98 -8.73 -1.34 12.28
C GLY A 98 -8.60 -0.33 11.13
N ILE A 99 -9.53 0.63 10.99
CA ILE A 99 -9.62 1.47 9.78
C ILE A 99 -8.84 2.79 9.86
N SER A 100 -8.49 3.26 11.07
CA SER A 100 -7.76 4.53 11.20
C SER A 100 -6.38 4.46 10.53
N ALA A 101 -5.79 5.63 10.24
CA ALA A 101 -4.45 5.69 9.66
C ALA A 101 -3.41 5.05 10.59
N ASP A 102 -3.52 5.26 11.91
CA ASP A 102 -2.65 4.65 12.92
C ASP A 102 -2.79 3.12 12.95
N GLU A 103 -4.02 2.60 12.99
CA GLU A 103 -4.25 1.15 13.04
C GLU A 103 -3.80 0.43 11.76
N ARG A 104 -4.05 1.05 10.60
CA ARG A 104 -3.52 0.55 9.33
C ARG A 104 -2.00 0.61 9.28
N THR A 105 -1.38 1.66 9.81
CA THR A 105 0.08 1.76 9.94
C THR A 105 0.65 0.66 10.83
N ASN A 106 0.03 0.40 11.98
CA ASN A 106 0.42 -0.68 12.88
C ASN A 106 0.34 -2.04 12.16
N THR A 107 -0.72 -2.24 11.39
CA THR A 107 -0.92 -3.47 10.63
C THR A 107 0.14 -3.67 9.55
N VAL A 108 0.43 -2.67 8.72
CA VAL A 108 1.44 -2.81 7.66
C VAL A 108 2.85 -3.00 8.25
N ARG A 109 3.18 -2.31 9.35
CA ARG A 109 4.46 -2.49 10.05
C ARG A 109 4.58 -3.87 10.67
N ALA A 110 3.51 -4.40 11.26
CA ALA A 110 3.48 -5.75 11.79
C ALA A 110 3.65 -6.80 10.68
N LEU A 111 3.05 -6.60 9.51
CA LEU A 111 3.24 -7.44 8.34
C LEU A 111 4.69 -7.46 7.84
N ALA A 112 5.51 -6.46 8.18
CA ALA A 112 6.94 -6.39 7.89
C ALA A 112 7.84 -6.74 9.10
N ASN A 113 7.28 -7.10 10.25
CA ASN A 113 8.05 -7.40 11.47
C ASN A 113 8.31 -8.91 11.58
N ASP A 114 9.55 -9.35 11.63
CA ASP A 114 9.90 -10.78 11.75
C ASP A 114 9.48 -11.44 13.06
N ASN A 115 9.20 -10.66 14.10
CA ASN A 115 8.67 -11.18 15.36
C ASN A 115 7.15 -11.39 15.34
N ALA A 116 6.45 -10.87 14.33
CA ALA A 116 5.01 -11.05 14.22
C ALA A 116 4.65 -12.46 13.73
N GLN A 117 3.63 -13.04 14.33
CA GLN A 117 3.15 -14.38 14.03
C GLN A 117 1.76 -14.35 13.41
N ALA A 118 1.36 -15.44 12.75
CA ALA A 118 0.03 -15.56 12.13
C ALA A 118 -1.13 -15.26 13.09
N SER A 119 -0.97 -15.62 14.37
CA SER A 119 -1.95 -15.39 15.45
C SER A 119 -2.11 -13.93 15.84
N ASP A 120 -1.21 -13.04 15.45
CA ASP A 120 -1.29 -11.62 15.79
C ASP A 120 -2.23 -10.83 14.88
N PHE A 121 -2.67 -11.47 13.79
CA PHE A 121 -3.55 -10.87 12.79
C PHE A 121 -4.98 -11.41 12.92
N LEU A 122 -5.96 -10.51 12.81
CA LEU A 122 -7.36 -10.82 12.59
C LEU A 122 -7.61 -11.03 11.10
N ARG A 123 -8.61 -11.86 10.78
CA ARG A 123 -9.05 -12.18 9.42
C ARG A 123 -10.59 -12.27 9.47
N PRO A 124 -11.34 -11.45 8.71
CA PRO A 124 -10.88 -10.39 7.81
C PRO A 124 -10.34 -9.15 8.57
N GLY A 125 -9.88 -8.15 7.81
CA GLY A 125 -9.53 -6.81 8.29
C GLY A 125 -9.48 -5.78 7.15
N HIS A 126 -8.77 -4.66 7.35
CA HIS A 126 -8.81 -3.48 6.48
C HIS A 126 -7.53 -3.25 5.65
N ILE A 127 -6.51 -4.09 5.85
CA ILE A 127 -5.32 -4.15 5.00
C ILE A 127 -5.41 -5.37 4.08
N PHE A 128 -4.96 -5.20 2.82
CA PHE A 128 -5.06 -6.22 1.77
C PHE A 128 -3.67 -6.71 1.34
N PRO A 129 -3.15 -7.80 1.93
CA PRO A 129 -1.87 -8.34 1.51
C PRO A 129 -1.94 -8.88 0.07
N LEU A 130 -0.83 -8.71 -0.65
CA LEU A 130 -0.64 -9.18 -2.01
C LEU A 130 0.63 -10.05 -2.09
N ILE A 131 0.55 -11.18 -2.78
CA ILE A 131 1.72 -12.04 -2.98
C ILE A 131 2.41 -11.67 -4.29
N GLY A 132 3.65 -11.19 -4.20
CA GLY A 132 4.50 -10.97 -5.37
C GLY A 132 5.04 -12.28 -5.93
N ARG A 133 5.18 -12.37 -7.25
CA ARG A 133 5.78 -13.54 -7.89
C ARG A 133 7.27 -13.65 -7.57
N ALA A 134 7.75 -14.88 -7.41
CA ALA A 134 9.19 -15.15 -7.38
C ALA A 134 9.83 -14.65 -8.68
N GLY A 135 11.01 -14.04 -8.58
CA GLY A 135 11.67 -13.36 -9.70
C GLY A 135 11.24 -11.90 -9.91
N GLY A 136 10.28 -11.38 -9.13
CA GLY A 136 9.98 -9.96 -9.04
C GLY A 136 9.52 -9.35 -10.36
N VAL A 137 9.88 -8.08 -10.59
CA VAL A 137 9.43 -7.30 -11.76
C VAL A 137 9.89 -7.90 -13.09
N LEU A 138 10.96 -8.72 -13.08
CA LEU A 138 11.45 -9.44 -14.25
C LEU A 138 10.55 -10.63 -14.64
N THR A 139 9.73 -11.11 -13.71
CA THR A 139 8.76 -12.20 -13.96
C THR A 139 7.34 -11.68 -14.19
N ARG A 140 6.97 -10.59 -13.51
CA ARG A 140 5.71 -9.88 -13.73
C ARG A 140 5.94 -8.39 -13.47
N SER A 141 5.74 -7.57 -14.49
CA SER A 141 5.84 -6.11 -14.44
C SER A 141 4.63 -5.45 -13.73
N GLY A 142 4.32 -5.89 -12.52
CA GLY A 142 3.21 -5.36 -11.72
C GLY A 142 3.68 -4.50 -10.54
N HIS A 143 2.81 -3.61 -10.07
CA HIS A 143 3.03 -2.80 -8.87
C HIS A 143 3.29 -3.66 -7.60
N THR A 144 2.70 -4.86 -7.54
CA THR A 144 2.97 -5.83 -6.47
C THR A 144 4.44 -6.20 -6.40
N GLU A 145 5.01 -6.64 -7.52
CA GLU A 145 6.42 -7.02 -7.60
C GLU A 145 7.33 -5.82 -7.36
N ALA A 146 6.99 -4.65 -7.91
CA ALA A 146 7.76 -3.42 -7.70
C ALA A 146 7.85 -3.05 -6.21
N GLY A 147 6.76 -3.17 -5.45
CA GLY A 147 6.77 -2.89 -4.01
C GLY A 147 7.69 -3.83 -3.21
N VAL A 148 7.71 -5.13 -3.55
CA VAL A 148 8.63 -6.10 -2.92
C VAL A 148 10.08 -5.79 -3.30
N ASP A 149 10.35 -5.56 -4.58
CA ASP A 149 11.70 -5.39 -5.11
C ASP A 149 12.32 -4.08 -4.63
N LEU A 150 11.57 -2.98 -4.61
CA LEU A 150 12.05 -1.69 -4.11
C LEU A 150 12.40 -1.76 -2.62
N ALA A 151 11.58 -2.42 -1.80
CA ALA A 151 11.88 -2.63 -0.39
C ALA A 151 13.15 -3.47 -0.20
N ARG A 152 13.30 -4.55 -0.98
CA ARG A 152 14.51 -5.39 -0.98
C ARG A 152 15.76 -4.63 -1.41
N LEU A 153 15.70 -3.89 -2.51
CA LEU A 153 16.83 -3.10 -3.04
C LEU A 153 17.23 -1.97 -2.08
N ALA A 154 16.29 -1.47 -1.28
CA ALA A 154 16.54 -0.50 -0.22
C ALA A 154 17.18 -1.11 1.05
N GLY A 155 17.43 -2.43 1.07
CA GLY A 155 18.00 -3.14 2.22
C GLY A 155 17.02 -3.27 3.39
N LEU A 156 15.70 -3.26 3.11
CA LEU A 156 14.63 -3.42 4.10
C LEU A 156 13.93 -4.77 3.92
N GLU A 157 13.11 -5.14 4.91
CA GLU A 157 12.22 -6.28 4.78
C GLU A 157 11.40 -6.18 3.48
N PRO A 158 11.29 -7.27 2.67
CA PRO A 158 10.72 -7.25 1.33
C PRO A 158 9.18 -7.23 1.37
N VAL A 159 8.66 -6.21 2.06
CA VAL A 159 7.25 -5.92 2.29
C VAL A 159 7.02 -4.43 2.00
N GLY A 160 6.22 -4.15 0.99
CA GLY A 160 5.85 -2.79 0.60
C GLY A 160 4.46 -2.41 1.08
N VAL A 161 4.09 -1.15 0.87
CA VAL A 161 2.72 -0.65 0.93
C VAL A 161 2.46 0.03 -0.40
N LEU A 162 1.34 -0.30 -1.05
CA LEU A 162 0.92 0.36 -2.28
C LEU A 162 -0.55 0.74 -2.24
N ALA A 163 -0.88 1.82 -2.93
CA ALA A 163 -2.26 2.15 -3.22
C ALA A 163 -2.36 2.97 -4.51
N ARG A 164 -3.31 2.58 -5.35
CA ARG A 164 -3.59 3.19 -6.65
C ARG A 164 -3.91 4.67 -6.53
N TRP A 165 -3.12 5.51 -7.19
CA TRP A 165 -3.38 6.93 -7.29
C TRP A 165 -4.72 7.19 -7.98
N SER A 166 -5.57 8.02 -7.37
CA SER A 166 -6.86 8.38 -7.95
C SER A 166 -6.87 9.87 -8.31
N THR A 167 -7.06 10.17 -9.59
CA THR A 167 -7.17 11.56 -10.08
C THR A 167 -8.48 12.23 -9.68
N THR A 168 -9.52 11.47 -9.32
CA THR A 168 -10.81 11.99 -8.82
C THR A 168 -10.61 12.79 -7.53
N THR A 169 -9.65 12.36 -6.70
CA THR A 169 -9.36 13.00 -5.42
C THR A 169 -8.58 14.32 -5.54
N ALA A 170 -8.00 14.59 -6.71
CA ALA A 170 -7.39 15.89 -7.04
C ALA A 170 -8.42 16.93 -7.51
N ARG A 171 -9.63 16.52 -7.93
CA ARG A 171 -10.69 17.43 -8.39
C ARG A 171 -11.59 17.95 -7.26
N SER A 172 -11.58 17.32 -6.08
CA SER A 172 -12.49 17.67 -4.97
C SER A 172 -12.00 18.80 -4.05
N SER A 173 -10.84 19.40 -4.29
CA SER A 173 -10.36 20.60 -3.57
C SER A 173 -10.55 21.93 -4.31
N ALA A 174 -11.30 21.94 -5.41
CA ALA A 174 -11.80 23.19 -6.01
C ALA A 174 -13.26 23.45 -5.61
N CYS A 175 -13.51 23.64 -4.31
CA CYS A 175 -14.74 24.26 -3.84
C CYS A 175 -14.38 25.59 -3.19
N ARG A 176 -14.67 26.69 -3.89
CA ARG A 176 -14.60 28.05 -3.34
C ARG A 176 -15.56 28.10 -2.16
N SER A 177 -15.07 28.41 -0.98
CA SER A 177 -15.93 28.84 0.13
C SER A 177 -16.52 30.21 -0.21
N SER A 178 -17.60 30.24 -0.98
CA SER A 178 -18.46 31.40 -1.09
C SER A 178 -19.74 31.11 -0.33
N SER A 179 -19.75 31.45 0.95
CA SER A 179 -20.97 31.97 1.57
C SER A 179 -20.58 33.00 2.64
N PRO A 180 -21.15 34.21 2.60
CA PRO A 180 -20.82 35.27 3.54
C PRO A 180 -21.46 34.96 4.91
N LEU A 181 -20.66 35.10 5.97
CA LEU A 181 -21.15 35.15 7.35
C LEU A 181 -22.29 36.19 7.45
N PRO A 182 -23.45 35.86 8.06
CA PRO A 182 -24.46 36.86 8.36
C PRO A 182 -23.89 37.87 9.35
N ARG A 183 -23.98 39.16 9.00
CA ARG A 183 -23.66 40.26 9.90
C ARG A 183 -24.65 40.23 11.06
N ASN A 184 -24.10 40.10 12.27
CA ASN A 184 -24.83 40.39 13.50
C ASN A 184 -25.09 41.90 13.54
N THR A 185 -26.33 42.33 13.39
CA THR A 185 -26.79 43.65 13.82
C THR A 185 -27.36 43.53 15.22
N ALA A 186 -27.04 44.51 16.05
CA ALA A 186 -27.56 44.73 17.40
C ALA A 186 -29.09 44.74 17.47
#